data_AF-A0AAE5CQN1-F1
#
_entry.id   AF-A0AAE5CQN1-F1
#
_cell.length_a   1.000
_cell.length_b   1.000
_cell.length_c   1.000
_cell.angle_alpha   90.00
_cell.angle_beta   90.00
_cell.angle_gamma   90.00
#
_symmetry.space_group_name_H-M   'P 1'
#
loop_
_entity.id
_entity.type
_entity.pdbx_description
1 polymer ?
#
loop_
_entity_poly.entity_id
_entity_poly.type
_entity_poly.pdbx_seq_one_letter_code
_entity_poly.pdbx_strand_id
1 'polypeptide(L)'
;TVVAVVIGLAVNPRTGDKGLAATLLQYRTEYVRDAPKVGGIVTTLEYPANAEYSHFGLQTAPPPYSVTLYLYTDADTLRFYSEDTNQGPFLKNAVIMFSLIRNADSVMFMLDDGTKTHVMEFTRNMAESFMGGDLWAYSESQEQFGKFLETLDSIEISLPESDGEEGWKPQPKIEDQEAYRKALAEARQSVKVEEIGVDDMGNHRLTALVWMEAYFERYKALPEDNMADLAEATVDRLDLVRVSRAGQPKGFVFEVEFSVRPTYPISHNSFWMAENTYPSPSRGETWGQMYRQVELNLGEDGCYYCVEMGTGPIGLGKGYIEVPVLWNIEFHPKGQEETPEEAALTFARVVYPDYLLNLPVEAEHGITAYEMLDFLVKTSSENSVTAEITVAVRPVHEIYYIGLNTERGTGKHEGWLILKKNFTLEKTRQGYWRCIELGNVY
;
A
#
# COMPACT_ATOMS: atom_id res chain seq x y z
N THR A 1 -32.81 7.24 -7.44
CA THR A 1 -31.52 6.85 -8.03
C THR A 1 -31.63 7.00 -9.53
N VAL A 2 -30.85 7.89 -10.14
CA VAL A 2 -30.73 7.95 -11.61
C VAL A 2 -29.34 7.40 -11.91
N VAL A 3 -29.28 6.11 -12.26
CA VAL A 3 -28.06 5.49 -12.80
C VAL A 3 -28.10 5.71 -14.31
N ALA A 4 -27.19 6.51 -14.84
CA ALA A 4 -26.98 6.57 -16.28
C ALA A 4 -26.03 5.43 -16.65
N VAL A 5 -26.55 4.41 -17.33
CA VAL A 5 -25.76 3.31 -17.90
C VAL A 5 -25.37 3.72 -19.32
N VAL A 6 -24.06 3.84 -19.57
CA VAL A 6 -23.53 4.19 -20.89
C VAL A 6 -22.88 2.96 -21.49
N ILE A 7 -23.50 2.42 -22.54
CA ILE A 7 -22.99 1.26 -23.28
C ILE A 7 -22.15 1.80 -24.45
N GLY A 8 -20.83 1.74 -24.31
CA GLY A 8 -19.88 2.05 -25.38
C GLY A 8 -19.41 0.76 -26.05
N LEU A 9 -19.64 0.62 -27.36
CA LEU A 9 -19.04 -0.48 -28.15
C LEU A 9 -17.54 -0.20 -28.32
N ALA A 10 -16.69 -0.94 -27.61
CA ALA A 10 -15.25 -0.83 -27.75
C ALA A 10 -14.77 -1.61 -28.99
N VAL A 11 -14.18 -0.90 -29.95
CA VAL A 11 -13.21 -1.48 -30.88
C VAL A 11 -11.86 -1.11 -30.31
N ASN A 12 -11.03 -2.10 -30.02
CA ASN A 12 -9.69 -1.92 -29.44
C ASN A 12 -8.93 -0.82 -30.24
N PRO A 13 -8.68 0.36 -29.67
CA PRO A 13 -8.18 1.48 -30.48
C PRO A 13 -6.70 1.25 -30.79
N ARG A 14 -6.40 1.14 -32.09
CA ARG A 14 -5.03 1.32 -32.60
C ARG A 14 -4.60 2.74 -32.26
N THR A 15 -3.58 2.88 -31.42
CA THR A 15 -2.87 4.12 -31.13
C THR A 15 -2.34 4.72 -32.44
N GLY A 16 -3.01 5.76 -32.95
CA GLY A 16 -2.56 6.52 -34.12
C GLY A 16 -1.76 7.74 -33.70
N ASP A 17 -0.52 7.88 -34.21
CA ASP A 17 0.40 9.04 -34.34
C ASP A 17 0.50 10.13 -33.24
N LYS A 18 -0.28 10.09 -32.17
CA LYS A 18 -0.22 10.97 -31.00
C LYS A 18 -0.24 10.04 -29.78
N GLY A 19 0.86 9.96 -29.03
CA GLY A 19 1.03 9.00 -27.92
C GLY A 19 -0.11 9.01 -26.88
N LEU A 20 -0.17 7.97 -26.03
CA LEU A 20 -1.25 7.71 -25.07
C LEU A 20 -1.67 8.96 -24.25
N ALA A 21 -0.71 9.71 -23.73
CA ALA A 21 -0.93 10.97 -23.00
C ALA A 21 -1.78 11.99 -23.79
N ALA A 22 -1.45 12.20 -25.07
CA ALA A 22 -2.16 13.14 -25.94
C ALA A 22 -3.58 12.67 -26.28
N THR A 23 -3.81 11.36 -26.31
CA THR A 23 -5.14 10.78 -26.54
C THR A 23 -6.03 10.95 -25.31
N LEU A 24 -5.54 10.56 -24.14
CA LEU A 24 -6.27 10.66 -22.88
C LEU A 24 -6.60 12.12 -22.49
N LEU A 25 -5.67 13.07 -22.71
CA LEU A 25 -5.89 14.48 -22.36
C LEU A 25 -7.05 15.14 -23.13
N GLN A 26 -7.41 14.63 -24.31
CA GLN A 26 -8.58 15.14 -25.06
C GLN A 26 -9.88 14.96 -24.28
N TYR A 27 -9.90 13.99 -23.37
CA TYR A 27 -11.04 13.65 -22.55
C TYR A 27 -10.97 14.20 -21.12
N ARG A 28 -9.92 14.97 -20.78
CA ARG A 28 -9.82 15.64 -19.47
C ARG A 28 -11.07 16.50 -19.20
N THR A 29 -11.66 16.34 -18.01
CA THR A 29 -12.93 16.95 -17.63
C THR A 29 -12.97 17.38 -16.17
N GLU A 30 -13.66 18.47 -15.88
CA GLU A 30 -13.89 18.89 -14.50
C GLU A 30 -14.99 18.07 -13.81
N TYR A 31 -15.84 17.39 -14.58
CA TYR A 31 -17.09 16.82 -14.07
C TYR A 31 -17.32 15.36 -14.49
N VAL A 32 -17.56 14.48 -13.52
CA VAL A 32 -18.01 13.09 -13.70
C VAL A 32 -19.24 12.98 -14.60
N ARG A 33 -20.14 13.96 -14.55
CA ARG A 33 -21.37 13.97 -15.38
C ARG A 33 -21.12 14.16 -16.88
N ASP A 34 -19.90 14.51 -17.30
CA ASP A 34 -19.54 14.61 -18.72
C ASP A 34 -19.31 13.20 -19.29
N ALA A 35 -20.42 12.48 -19.46
CA ALA A 35 -20.41 11.08 -19.88
C ALA A 35 -19.62 10.82 -21.18
N PRO A 36 -19.70 11.67 -22.23
CA PRO A 36 -18.85 11.50 -23.41
C PRO A 36 -17.35 11.54 -23.09
N LYS A 37 -16.91 12.45 -22.23
CA LYS A 37 -15.51 12.53 -21.82
C LYS A 37 -15.09 11.36 -20.93
N VAL A 38 -15.89 11.02 -19.92
CA VAL A 38 -15.60 9.84 -19.08
C VAL A 38 -15.55 8.57 -19.92
N GLY A 39 -16.47 8.41 -20.88
CA GLY A 39 -16.48 7.32 -21.84
C GLY A 39 -15.21 7.25 -22.69
N GLY A 40 -14.71 8.40 -23.16
CA GLY A 40 -13.45 8.49 -23.88
C GLY A 40 -12.23 8.07 -23.05
N ILE A 41 -12.21 8.42 -21.75
CA ILE A 41 -11.16 7.98 -20.82
C ILE A 41 -11.21 6.46 -20.68
N VAL A 42 -12.34 5.89 -20.23
CA VAL A 42 -12.41 4.46 -19.87
C VAL A 42 -12.25 3.52 -21.07
N THR A 43 -12.53 3.97 -22.29
CA THR A 43 -12.29 3.18 -23.51
C THR A 43 -10.87 3.31 -24.05
N THR A 44 -10.08 4.25 -23.53
CA THR A 44 -8.66 4.43 -23.89
C THR A 44 -7.72 3.73 -22.88
N LEU A 45 -8.18 3.45 -21.66
CA LEU A 45 -7.40 2.74 -20.66
C LEU A 45 -7.06 1.32 -21.10
N GLU A 46 -5.88 0.86 -20.70
CA GLU A 46 -5.50 -0.55 -20.81
C GLU A 46 -6.00 -1.30 -19.57
N TYR A 47 -6.60 -2.46 -19.79
CA TYR A 47 -7.07 -3.32 -18.72
C TYR A 47 -6.20 -4.57 -18.62
N PRO A 48 -6.10 -5.18 -17.43
CA PRO A 48 -5.28 -6.38 -17.27
C PRO A 48 -5.76 -7.53 -18.15
N ALA A 49 -4.87 -8.48 -18.41
CA ALA A 49 -5.22 -9.69 -19.14
C ALA A 49 -6.45 -10.37 -18.51
N ASN A 50 -7.35 -10.86 -19.37
CA ASN A 50 -8.61 -11.52 -19.00
C ASN A 50 -9.61 -10.64 -18.21
N ALA A 51 -9.42 -9.32 -18.15
CA ALA A 51 -10.43 -8.37 -17.66
C ALA A 51 -10.97 -7.51 -18.81
N GLU A 52 -12.07 -7.96 -19.42
CA GLU A 52 -12.68 -7.29 -20.58
C GLU A 52 -13.64 -6.18 -20.15
N TYR A 53 -13.35 -4.95 -20.56
CA TYR A 53 -14.26 -3.83 -20.33
C TYR A 53 -15.62 -4.04 -21.01
N SER A 54 -16.71 -3.81 -20.28
CA SER A 54 -18.09 -3.93 -20.76
C SER A 54 -18.77 -2.57 -20.89
N HIS A 55 -18.98 -1.88 -19.77
CA HIS A 55 -19.67 -0.58 -19.71
C HIS A 55 -19.28 0.17 -18.44
N PHE A 56 -19.79 1.39 -18.30
CA PHE A 56 -19.62 2.18 -17.08
C PHE A 56 -20.93 2.82 -16.60
N GLY A 57 -20.99 3.05 -15.30
CA GLY A 57 -22.03 3.79 -14.60
C GLY A 57 -21.47 5.05 -13.95
N LEU A 58 -22.32 6.07 -13.84
CA LEU A 58 -21.97 7.35 -13.20
C LEU A 58 -22.95 7.66 -12.07
N GLN A 59 -22.40 7.92 -10.88
CA GLN A 59 -23.14 8.48 -9.75
C GLN A 59 -22.94 9.99 -9.71
N THR A 60 -23.98 10.76 -10.04
CA THR A 60 -23.86 12.22 -10.27
C THR A 60 -24.89 13.06 -9.51
N ALA A 61 -25.77 12.43 -8.72
CA ALA A 61 -26.89 13.11 -8.09
C ALA A 61 -26.48 13.79 -6.77
N PRO A 62 -26.28 13.09 -5.63
CA PRO A 62 -25.52 13.63 -4.52
C PRO A 62 -24.08 13.08 -4.52
N PRO A 63 -23.10 13.84 -3.99
CA PRO A 63 -21.81 13.29 -3.61
C PRO A 63 -21.96 12.08 -2.65
N PRO A 64 -21.01 11.13 -2.64
CA PRO A 64 -19.80 11.12 -3.47
C PRO A 64 -20.08 10.86 -4.95
N TYR A 65 -19.40 11.59 -5.83
CA TYR A 65 -19.45 11.39 -7.27
C TYR A 65 -18.54 10.23 -7.66
N SER A 66 -19.08 9.22 -8.33
CA SER A 66 -18.30 8.03 -8.65
C SER A 66 -18.46 7.57 -10.09
N VAL A 67 -17.43 6.87 -10.56
CA VAL A 67 -17.44 6.12 -11.82
C VAL A 67 -17.31 4.63 -11.49
N THR A 68 -18.26 3.83 -11.94
CA THR A 68 -18.20 2.37 -11.81
C THR A 68 -17.93 1.75 -13.17
N LEU A 69 -16.85 0.99 -13.30
CA LEU A 69 -16.49 0.23 -14.49
C LEU A 69 -16.91 -1.21 -14.29
N TYR A 70 -17.61 -1.77 -15.28
CA TYR A 70 -18.04 -3.16 -15.28
C TYR A 70 -17.16 -3.94 -16.24
N LEU A 71 -16.56 -5.02 -15.75
CA LEU A 71 -15.64 -5.87 -16.51
C LEU A 71 -16.09 -7.34 -16.44
N TYR A 72 -15.98 -8.02 -17.57
CA TYR A 72 -16.14 -9.47 -17.63
C TYR A 72 -14.79 -10.16 -17.49
N THR A 73 -14.77 -11.29 -16.80
CA THR A 73 -13.55 -12.05 -16.56
C THR A 73 -13.84 -13.54 -16.40
N ASP A 74 -12.82 -14.35 -16.19
CA ASP A 74 -12.97 -15.76 -15.80
C ASP A 74 -12.85 -15.93 -14.27
N ALA A 75 -13.20 -17.12 -13.78
CA ALA A 75 -13.25 -17.39 -12.34
C ALA A 75 -11.86 -17.38 -11.65
N ASP A 76 -10.79 -17.74 -12.35
CA ASP A 76 -9.44 -17.74 -11.79
C ASP A 76 -8.92 -16.31 -11.69
N THR A 77 -9.15 -15.49 -12.71
CA THR A 77 -8.82 -14.06 -12.72
C THR A 77 -9.63 -13.29 -11.68
N LEU A 78 -10.93 -13.59 -11.51
CA LEU A 78 -11.75 -13.00 -10.44
C LEU A 78 -11.20 -13.34 -9.06
N ARG A 79 -10.84 -14.62 -8.81
CA ARG A 79 -10.25 -15.03 -7.53
C ARG A 79 -8.93 -14.31 -7.26
N PHE A 80 -8.07 -14.21 -8.26
CA PHE A 80 -6.78 -13.53 -8.14
C PHE A 80 -6.94 -12.07 -7.71
N TYR A 81 -7.79 -11.30 -8.41
CA TYR A 81 -8.02 -9.89 -8.10
C TYR A 81 -8.93 -9.64 -6.88
N SER A 82 -9.53 -10.69 -6.32
CA SER A 82 -10.28 -10.58 -5.06
C SER A 82 -9.37 -10.35 -3.85
N GLU A 83 -8.06 -10.60 -3.99
CA GLU A 83 -7.06 -10.32 -2.96
C GLU A 83 -6.50 -8.91 -3.15
N ASP A 84 -6.49 -8.10 -2.09
CA ASP A 84 -6.12 -6.67 -2.15
C ASP A 84 -4.71 -6.43 -2.70
N THR A 85 -3.77 -7.34 -2.44
CA THR A 85 -2.39 -7.28 -2.93
C THR A 85 -2.27 -7.33 -4.45
N ASN A 86 -3.31 -7.82 -5.14
CA ASN A 86 -3.30 -8.04 -6.58
C ASN A 86 -4.02 -6.93 -7.36
N GLN A 87 -4.65 -5.96 -6.68
CA GLN A 87 -5.52 -4.96 -7.32
C GLN A 87 -4.77 -3.77 -7.95
N GLY A 88 -3.44 -3.80 -7.92
CA GLY A 88 -2.57 -2.73 -8.41
C GLY A 88 -2.86 -2.20 -9.82
N PRO A 89 -3.08 -3.05 -10.82
CA PRO A 89 -3.42 -2.59 -12.17
C PRO A 89 -4.71 -1.75 -12.21
N PHE A 90 -5.69 -2.07 -11.36
CA PHE A 90 -6.93 -1.30 -11.24
C PHE A 90 -6.72 0.01 -10.47
N LEU A 91 -5.86 0.02 -9.45
CA LEU A 91 -5.42 1.24 -8.78
C LEU A 91 -4.74 2.19 -9.78
N LYS A 92 -3.84 1.70 -10.63
CA LYS A 92 -3.21 2.48 -11.70
C LYS A 92 -4.25 3.15 -12.60
N ASN A 93 -5.24 2.39 -13.07
CA ASN A 93 -6.33 2.94 -13.87
C ASN A 93 -7.15 3.98 -13.10
N ALA A 94 -7.44 3.76 -11.82
CA ALA A 94 -8.11 4.75 -10.98
C ALA A 94 -7.29 6.05 -10.87
N VAL A 95 -5.99 5.94 -10.62
CA VAL A 95 -5.06 7.09 -10.53
C VAL A 95 -5.07 7.91 -11.83
N ILE A 96 -5.00 7.24 -12.99
CA ILE A 96 -5.13 7.90 -14.30
C ILE A 96 -6.48 8.62 -14.42
N MET A 97 -7.58 7.95 -14.06
CA MET A 97 -8.92 8.55 -14.11
C MET A 97 -9.06 9.76 -13.20
N PHE A 98 -8.55 9.71 -11.97
CA PHE A 98 -8.57 10.85 -11.06
C PHE A 98 -7.72 12.02 -11.57
N SER A 99 -6.62 11.74 -12.27
CA SER A 99 -5.87 12.81 -12.91
C SER A 99 -6.66 13.50 -14.02
N LEU A 100 -7.62 12.82 -14.66
CA LEU A 100 -8.37 13.31 -15.82
C LEU A 100 -9.82 13.75 -15.50
N ILE A 101 -10.35 13.44 -14.31
CA ILE A 101 -11.75 13.75 -13.92
C ILE A 101 -11.77 14.48 -12.56
N ARG A 102 -11.67 15.82 -12.58
CA ARG A 102 -11.40 16.64 -11.38
C ARG A 102 -12.26 16.33 -10.16
N ASN A 103 -13.58 16.20 -10.33
CA ASN A 103 -14.50 16.06 -9.21
C ASN A 103 -14.95 14.61 -8.92
N ALA A 104 -14.29 13.60 -9.50
CA ALA A 104 -14.55 12.21 -9.12
C ALA A 104 -14.04 11.95 -7.70
N ASP A 105 -14.90 11.47 -6.81
CA ASP A 105 -14.58 11.11 -5.42
C ASP A 105 -14.15 9.64 -5.31
N SER A 106 -14.77 8.73 -6.10
CA SER A 106 -14.35 7.32 -6.18
C SER A 106 -14.46 6.72 -7.59
N VAL A 107 -13.65 5.70 -7.84
CA VAL A 107 -13.65 4.85 -9.02
C VAL A 107 -13.79 3.41 -8.55
N MET A 108 -14.79 2.71 -9.07
CA MET A 108 -15.08 1.33 -8.70
C MET A 108 -14.90 0.42 -9.91
N PHE A 109 -14.32 -0.76 -9.71
CA PHE A 109 -14.22 -1.81 -10.73
C PHE A 109 -15.03 -3.01 -10.24
N MET A 110 -16.01 -3.43 -11.05
CA MET A 110 -16.85 -4.58 -10.79
C MET A 110 -16.47 -5.68 -11.78
N LEU A 111 -15.82 -6.72 -11.29
CA LEU A 111 -15.45 -7.91 -12.06
C LEU A 111 -16.58 -8.93 -11.94
N ASP A 112 -17.01 -9.48 -13.06
CA ASP A 112 -18.08 -10.47 -13.15
C ASP A 112 -17.60 -11.68 -13.98
N ASP A 113 -17.61 -12.87 -13.39
CA ASP A 113 -17.29 -14.13 -14.08
C ASP A 113 -18.52 -14.84 -14.69
N GLY A 114 -19.67 -14.17 -14.66
CA GLY A 114 -20.98 -14.71 -15.04
C GLY A 114 -21.70 -15.46 -13.92
N THR A 115 -21.05 -15.70 -12.79
CA THR A 115 -21.60 -16.39 -11.61
C THR A 115 -21.43 -15.61 -10.30
N LYS A 116 -20.32 -14.88 -10.16
CA LYS A 116 -19.92 -14.10 -9.00
C LYS A 116 -19.41 -12.74 -9.44
N THR A 117 -19.57 -11.78 -8.55
CA THR A 117 -19.09 -10.41 -8.75
C THR A 117 -18.16 -10.00 -7.62
N HIS A 118 -17.01 -9.42 -7.93
CA HIS A 118 -16.12 -8.76 -6.97
C HIS A 118 -16.08 -7.25 -7.25
N VAL A 119 -16.04 -6.45 -6.18
CA VAL A 119 -16.03 -4.99 -6.29
C VAL A 119 -14.77 -4.44 -5.62
N MET A 120 -14.01 -3.66 -6.38
CA MET A 120 -12.86 -2.91 -5.90
C MET A 120 -13.21 -1.43 -5.93
N GLU A 121 -12.99 -0.70 -4.84
CA GLU A 121 -13.22 0.74 -4.76
C GLU A 121 -11.94 1.49 -4.43
N PHE A 122 -11.60 2.46 -5.27
CA PHE A 122 -10.50 3.39 -5.07
C PHE A 122 -11.07 4.78 -4.90
N THR A 123 -10.64 5.51 -3.88
CA THR A 123 -11.02 6.91 -3.68
C THR A 123 -9.96 7.84 -4.24
N ARG A 124 -10.37 9.06 -4.64
CA ARG A 124 -9.44 10.11 -5.08
C ARG A 124 -8.36 10.33 -4.04
N ASN A 125 -8.77 10.40 -2.78
CA ASN A 125 -7.88 10.58 -1.65
C ASN A 125 -6.86 9.44 -1.55
N MET A 126 -7.26 8.18 -1.64
CA MET A 126 -6.31 7.05 -1.65
C MET A 126 -5.28 7.19 -2.78
N ALA A 127 -5.74 7.55 -3.98
CA ALA A 127 -4.90 7.70 -5.16
C ALA A 127 -3.95 8.92 -5.06
N GLU A 128 -4.42 10.06 -4.56
CA GLU A 128 -3.62 11.27 -4.31
C GLU A 128 -2.58 11.02 -3.20
N SER A 129 -2.91 10.23 -2.18
CA SER A 129 -1.97 9.81 -1.15
C SER A 129 -0.87 8.92 -1.72
N PHE A 130 -1.25 7.97 -2.57
CA PHE A 130 -0.31 7.07 -3.24
C PHE A 130 0.66 7.84 -4.14
N MET A 131 0.17 8.84 -4.88
CA MET A 131 0.97 9.68 -5.79
C MET A 131 1.57 10.94 -5.15
N GLY A 132 1.38 11.15 -3.84
CA GLY A 132 1.97 12.26 -3.08
C GLY A 132 1.53 13.67 -3.51
N GLY A 133 0.34 13.84 -4.08
CA GLY A 133 -0.11 15.16 -4.55
C GLY A 133 -1.45 15.19 -5.28
N ASP A 134 -1.89 16.40 -5.66
CA ASP A 134 -3.12 16.63 -6.43
C ASP A 134 -3.04 15.96 -7.81
N LEU A 135 -3.84 14.91 -8.01
CA LEU A 135 -3.82 14.15 -9.25
C LEU A 135 -4.24 14.99 -10.46
N TRP A 136 -5.13 15.97 -10.26
CA TRP A 136 -5.60 16.84 -11.33
C TRP A 136 -4.47 17.70 -11.92
N ALA A 137 -3.48 18.05 -11.10
CA ALA A 137 -2.33 18.84 -11.51
C ALA A 137 -1.41 18.06 -12.47
N TYR A 138 -1.29 16.74 -12.33
CA TYR A 138 -0.45 15.92 -13.20
C TYR A 138 -0.89 15.91 -14.67
N SER A 139 -2.14 16.29 -14.96
CA SER A 139 -2.70 16.32 -16.31
C SER A 139 -2.83 17.73 -16.90
N GLU A 140 -2.16 18.74 -16.34
CA GLU A 140 -2.25 20.13 -16.84
C GLU A 140 -1.63 20.34 -18.22
N SER A 141 -0.60 19.55 -18.56
CA SER A 141 0.06 19.61 -19.85
C SER A 141 0.41 18.21 -20.36
N GLN A 142 0.58 18.09 -21.68
CA GLN A 142 0.96 16.82 -22.31
C GLN A 142 2.32 16.31 -21.83
N GLU A 143 3.29 17.19 -21.60
CA GLU A 143 4.61 16.79 -21.11
C GLU A 143 4.54 16.25 -19.68
N GLN A 144 3.87 16.98 -18.78
CA GLN A 144 3.71 16.57 -17.39
C GLN A 144 2.92 15.26 -17.28
N PHE A 145 1.85 15.14 -18.06
CA PHE A 145 1.03 13.93 -18.06
C PHE A 145 1.78 12.75 -18.66
N GLY A 146 2.62 12.97 -19.69
CA GLY A 146 3.50 11.94 -20.23
C GLY A 146 4.45 11.37 -19.18
N LYS A 147 5.19 12.25 -18.47
CA LYS A 147 6.09 11.83 -17.38
C LYS A 147 5.34 11.12 -16.25
N PHE A 148 4.13 11.58 -15.95
CA PHE A 148 3.27 10.94 -14.97
C PHE A 148 2.87 9.51 -15.38
N LEU A 149 2.49 9.30 -16.65
CA LEU A 149 2.21 7.96 -17.16
C LEU A 149 3.46 7.07 -17.16
N GLU A 150 4.63 7.59 -17.54
CA GLU A 150 5.90 6.86 -17.45
C GLU A 150 6.22 6.45 -16.00
N THR A 151 5.97 7.33 -15.02
CA THR A 151 6.13 7.03 -13.59
C THR A 151 5.17 5.92 -13.13
N LEU A 152 3.94 5.89 -13.65
CA LEU A 152 2.96 4.85 -13.35
C LEU A 152 3.27 3.53 -14.06
N ASP A 153 3.95 3.58 -15.20
CA ASP A 153 4.40 2.39 -15.93
C ASP A 153 5.62 1.74 -15.26
N SER A 154 6.50 2.53 -14.62
CA SER A 154 7.61 1.99 -13.83
C SER A 154 7.19 1.33 -12.53
N ILE A 155 5.99 1.63 -12.02
CA ILE A 155 5.38 0.93 -10.89
C ILE A 155 4.80 -0.39 -11.43
N GLU A 156 5.65 -1.40 -11.61
CA GLU A 156 5.22 -2.71 -12.08
C GLU A 156 4.43 -3.44 -10.98
N ILE A 157 3.11 -3.60 -11.19
CA ILE A 157 2.30 -4.59 -10.47
C ILE A 157 1.94 -5.65 -11.51
N SER A 158 2.84 -6.61 -11.68
CA SER A 158 2.65 -7.73 -12.58
C SER A 158 1.66 -8.73 -11.98
N LEU A 159 0.68 -9.15 -12.80
CA LEU A 159 0.10 -10.47 -12.68
C LEU A 159 1.26 -11.49 -12.63
N PRO A 160 1.24 -12.55 -11.80
CA PRO A 160 2.03 -13.71 -12.15
C PRO A 160 1.56 -14.11 -13.55
N GLU A 161 2.47 -14.09 -14.53
CA GLU A 161 2.17 -14.66 -15.82
C GLU A 161 1.59 -16.07 -15.58
N SER A 162 0.37 -16.30 -16.10
CA SER A 162 -0.18 -17.66 -16.19
C SER A 162 0.44 -18.42 -17.37
N ASP A 163 1.56 -17.93 -17.87
CA ASP A 163 2.52 -18.62 -18.71
C ASP A 163 3.21 -19.57 -17.73
N GLY A 164 2.72 -20.80 -17.69
CA GLY A 164 3.05 -21.76 -16.65
C GLY A 164 4.54 -22.10 -16.60
N GLU A 165 4.82 -23.31 -16.16
CA GLU A 165 6.15 -23.92 -16.24
C GLU A 165 6.81 -23.88 -17.66
N GLU A 166 6.15 -23.37 -18.69
CA GLU A 166 6.61 -23.18 -20.08
C GLU A 166 7.56 -21.97 -20.25
N GLY A 167 8.65 -21.91 -19.48
CA GLY A 167 9.72 -20.94 -19.77
C GLY A 167 10.81 -20.86 -18.73
N TRP A 168 10.42 -20.94 -17.46
CA TRP A 168 11.36 -20.99 -16.35
C TRP A 168 12.17 -22.28 -16.39
N LYS A 169 13.45 -22.16 -16.73
CA LYS A 169 14.41 -23.26 -16.70
C LYS A 169 15.29 -23.08 -15.48
N PRO A 170 15.05 -23.82 -14.39
CA PRO A 170 15.91 -23.70 -13.23
C PRO A 170 17.34 -24.08 -13.60
N GLN A 171 18.29 -23.38 -13.01
CA GLN A 171 19.68 -23.82 -13.02
C GLN A 171 19.76 -25.25 -12.46
N PRO A 172 20.65 -26.10 -12.99
CA PRO A 172 20.88 -27.41 -12.41
C PRO A 172 21.40 -27.27 -10.98
N LYS A 173 21.00 -28.20 -10.12
CA LYS A 173 21.51 -28.25 -8.74
C LYS A 173 23.02 -28.45 -8.76
N ILE A 174 23.72 -27.70 -7.91
CA ILE A 174 25.14 -27.91 -7.67
C ILE A 174 25.28 -29.05 -6.65
N GLU A 175 25.53 -30.26 -7.15
CA GLU A 175 25.67 -31.47 -6.32
C GLU A 175 27.00 -31.50 -5.53
N ASP A 176 28.05 -30.89 -6.07
CA ASP A 176 29.34 -30.81 -5.39
C ASP A 176 29.32 -29.76 -4.28
N GLN A 177 29.62 -30.19 -3.04
CA GLN A 177 29.49 -29.34 -1.87
C GLN A 177 30.49 -28.18 -1.85
N GLU A 178 31.68 -28.35 -2.42
CA GLU A 178 32.69 -27.29 -2.47
C GLU A 178 32.32 -26.24 -3.52
N ALA A 179 31.87 -26.69 -4.70
CA ALA A 179 31.30 -25.82 -5.73
C ALA A 179 30.08 -25.05 -5.20
N TYR A 180 29.20 -25.70 -4.42
CA TYR A 180 28.04 -25.04 -3.81
C TYR A 180 28.47 -23.93 -2.83
N ARG A 181 29.44 -24.22 -1.95
CA ARG A 181 29.95 -23.22 -1.01
C ARG A 181 30.60 -22.04 -1.72
N LYS A 182 31.34 -22.31 -2.79
CA LYS A 182 31.95 -21.28 -3.63
C LYS A 182 30.89 -20.39 -4.28
N ALA A 183 29.88 -21.00 -4.92
CA ALA A 183 28.77 -20.26 -5.54
C ALA A 183 27.99 -19.43 -4.52
N LEU A 184 27.74 -19.96 -3.32
CA LEU A 184 27.08 -19.22 -2.23
C LEU A 184 27.93 -18.03 -1.74
N ALA A 185 29.26 -18.19 -1.67
CA ALA A 185 30.16 -17.11 -1.29
C ALA A 185 30.20 -16.01 -2.36
N GLU A 186 30.20 -16.37 -3.64
CA GLU A 186 30.12 -15.45 -4.77
C GLU A 186 28.78 -14.70 -4.79
N ALA A 187 27.65 -15.41 -4.62
CA ALA A 187 26.31 -14.84 -4.50
C ALA A 187 26.22 -13.76 -3.41
N ARG A 188 26.79 -14.02 -2.22
CA ARG A 188 26.84 -13.07 -1.09
C ARG A 188 27.65 -11.80 -1.35
N GLN A 189 28.50 -11.80 -2.36
CA GLN A 189 29.33 -10.65 -2.73
C GLN A 189 28.88 -10.00 -4.04
N SER A 190 27.83 -10.54 -4.69
CA SER A 190 27.42 -10.14 -6.05
C SER A 190 26.72 -8.79 -6.10
N VAL A 191 25.94 -8.47 -5.06
CA VAL A 191 25.24 -7.18 -4.94
C VAL A 191 25.65 -6.51 -3.64
N LYS A 192 26.10 -5.26 -3.75
CA LYS A 192 26.37 -4.39 -2.61
C LYS A 192 25.18 -3.49 -2.40
N VAL A 193 24.37 -3.82 -1.41
CA VAL A 193 23.08 -3.18 -1.14
C VAL A 193 23.26 -1.70 -0.78
N GLU A 194 24.39 -1.36 -0.16
CA GLU A 194 24.80 0.00 0.20
C GLU A 194 25.13 0.89 -1.01
N GLU A 195 25.38 0.32 -2.19
CA GLU A 195 25.64 1.08 -3.43
C GLU A 195 24.36 1.37 -4.23
N ILE A 196 23.19 0.92 -3.74
CA ILE A 196 21.89 1.15 -4.37
C ILE A 196 21.32 2.48 -3.85
N GLY A 197 21.44 3.52 -4.69
CA GLY A 197 20.89 4.84 -4.44
C GLY A 197 19.65 5.10 -5.29
N VAL A 198 18.63 5.71 -4.69
CA VAL A 198 17.42 6.19 -5.39
C VAL A 198 17.10 7.63 -5.01
N ASP A 199 16.51 8.39 -5.92
CA ASP A 199 16.13 9.78 -5.65
C ASP A 199 15.06 9.89 -4.54
N ASP A 200 15.06 11.02 -3.82
CA ASP A 200 13.97 11.36 -2.90
C ASP A 200 12.67 11.59 -3.69
N MET A 201 11.74 10.63 -3.60
CA MET A 201 10.44 10.70 -4.28
C MET A 201 9.46 11.65 -3.57
N GLY A 202 9.91 12.38 -2.54
CA GLY A 202 9.07 13.26 -1.72
C GLY A 202 8.17 12.50 -0.73
N ASN A 203 8.23 11.18 -0.72
CA ASN A 203 7.45 10.29 0.13
C ASN A 203 8.28 9.05 0.50
N HIS A 204 8.48 8.80 1.80
CA HIS A 204 9.31 7.69 2.27
C HIS A 204 8.84 6.31 1.78
N ARG A 205 7.52 6.08 1.67
CA ARG A 205 6.98 4.81 1.18
C ARG A 205 7.25 4.62 -0.31
N LEU A 206 7.05 5.66 -1.12
CA LEU A 206 7.36 5.61 -2.55
C LEU A 206 8.87 5.46 -2.78
N THR A 207 9.69 6.20 -2.04
CA THR A 207 11.15 6.04 -2.05
C THR A 207 11.54 4.60 -1.66
N ALA A 208 10.88 4.00 -0.67
CA ALA A 208 11.12 2.60 -0.28
C ALA A 208 10.77 1.61 -1.39
N LEU A 209 9.64 1.80 -2.08
CA LEU A 209 9.22 0.96 -3.20
C LEU A 209 10.20 1.04 -4.36
N VAL A 210 10.58 2.25 -4.78
CA VAL A 210 11.57 2.47 -5.84
C VAL A 210 12.94 1.89 -5.45
N TRP A 211 13.31 1.98 -4.18
CA TRP A 211 14.52 1.34 -3.67
C TRP A 211 14.44 -0.20 -3.75
N MET A 212 13.30 -0.80 -3.41
CA MET A 212 13.08 -2.25 -3.52
C MET A 212 13.12 -2.73 -4.98
N GLU A 213 12.54 -1.98 -5.91
CA GLU A 213 12.63 -2.25 -7.35
C GLU A 213 14.09 -2.22 -7.81
N ALA A 214 14.83 -1.15 -7.49
CA ALA A 214 16.25 -1.05 -7.80
C ALA A 214 17.06 -2.19 -7.17
N TYR A 215 16.71 -2.62 -5.95
CA TYR A 215 17.27 -3.79 -5.29
C TYR A 215 17.06 -5.07 -6.10
N PHE A 216 15.84 -5.34 -6.56
CA PHE A 216 15.55 -6.52 -7.39
C PHE A 216 16.27 -6.48 -8.74
N GLU A 217 16.30 -5.31 -9.40
CA GLU A 217 16.98 -5.15 -10.70
C GLU A 217 18.49 -5.46 -10.61
N ARG A 218 19.14 -5.19 -9.47
CA ARG A 218 20.54 -5.60 -9.27
C ARG A 218 20.72 -7.12 -9.29
N TYR A 219 19.76 -7.88 -8.79
CA TYR A 219 19.82 -9.34 -8.79
C TYR A 219 19.39 -9.94 -10.13
N LYS A 220 18.37 -9.37 -10.80
CA LYS A 220 17.97 -9.79 -12.16
C LYS A 220 19.06 -9.52 -13.21
N ALA A 221 19.96 -8.56 -12.94
CA ALA A 221 21.08 -8.24 -13.82
C ALA A 221 22.32 -9.14 -13.61
N LEU A 222 22.27 -10.10 -12.67
CA LEU A 222 23.36 -11.03 -12.46
C LEU A 222 23.45 -12.05 -13.61
N PRO A 223 24.61 -12.70 -13.80
CA PRO A 223 24.70 -13.84 -14.71
C PRO A 223 23.68 -14.93 -14.36
N GLU A 224 23.04 -15.54 -15.37
CA GLU A 224 22.03 -16.61 -15.19
C GLU A 224 22.54 -17.84 -14.44
N ASP A 225 23.86 -18.02 -14.29
CA ASP A 225 24.50 -19.10 -13.53
C ASP A 225 24.86 -18.70 -12.09
N ASN A 226 24.55 -17.46 -11.68
CA ASN A 226 24.73 -16.99 -10.32
C ASN A 226 23.58 -17.48 -9.44
N MET A 227 23.88 -18.01 -8.25
CA MET A 227 22.86 -18.50 -7.31
C MET A 227 21.93 -17.40 -6.77
N ALA A 228 22.37 -16.14 -6.77
CA ALA A 228 21.56 -15.00 -6.35
C ALA A 228 20.68 -14.43 -7.46
N ASP A 229 20.84 -14.87 -8.71
CA ASP A 229 20.08 -14.37 -9.85
C ASP A 229 18.57 -14.61 -9.69
N LEU A 230 17.79 -13.61 -10.13
CA LEU A 230 16.34 -13.59 -10.02
C LEU A 230 15.71 -13.62 -11.40
N ALA A 231 14.79 -14.57 -11.60
CA ALA A 231 13.89 -14.53 -12.75
C ALA A 231 12.80 -13.47 -12.50
N GLU A 232 12.19 -13.50 -11.31
CA GLU A 232 11.08 -12.62 -10.96
C GLU A 232 11.16 -12.20 -9.47
N ALA A 233 10.61 -11.04 -9.15
CA ALA A 233 10.51 -10.52 -7.79
C ALA A 233 9.36 -9.53 -7.67
N THR A 234 8.75 -9.43 -6.49
CA THR A 234 7.66 -8.50 -6.23
C THR A 234 7.55 -8.16 -4.74
N VAL A 235 7.13 -6.94 -4.42
CA VAL A 235 6.82 -6.53 -3.04
C VAL A 235 5.40 -6.96 -2.70
N ASP A 236 5.24 -7.77 -1.65
CA ASP A 236 3.94 -8.24 -1.18
C ASP A 236 3.31 -7.25 -0.18
N ARG A 237 4.12 -6.72 0.74
CA ARG A 237 3.72 -5.71 1.75
C ARG A 237 4.90 -4.80 2.09
N LEU A 238 4.63 -3.52 2.34
CA LEU A 238 5.64 -2.56 2.80
C LEU A 238 5.03 -1.56 3.77
N ASP A 239 5.63 -1.45 4.96
CA ASP A 239 5.18 -0.61 6.07
C ASP A 239 6.34 0.25 6.61
N LEU A 240 6.09 1.54 6.88
CA LEU A 240 7.09 2.38 7.53
C LEU A 240 7.12 2.11 9.04
N VAL A 241 8.30 1.87 9.58
CA VAL A 241 8.50 1.54 11.00
C VAL A 241 9.04 2.72 11.78
N ARG A 242 9.93 3.53 11.18
CA ARG A 242 10.57 4.67 11.84
C ARG A 242 10.93 5.77 10.87
N VAL A 243 10.97 7.00 11.37
CA VAL A 243 11.47 8.16 10.63
C VAL A 243 12.43 8.97 11.50
N SER A 244 13.41 9.61 10.88
CA SER A 244 14.38 10.48 11.55
C SER A 244 13.67 11.65 12.24
N ARG A 245 14.09 11.99 13.46
CA ARG A 245 13.58 13.19 14.17
C ARG A 245 13.88 14.47 13.40
N ALA A 246 13.01 15.46 13.55
CA ALA A 246 13.26 16.81 13.06
C ALA A 246 14.64 17.32 13.53
N GLY A 247 15.46 17.80 12.59
CA GLY A 247 16.83 18.27 12.85
C GLY A 247 17.92 17.19 12.89
N GLN A 248 17.58 15.91 12.66
CA GLN A 248 18.56 14.85 12.35
C GLN A 248 18.76 14.71 10.84
N PRO A 249 19.84 14.05 10.38
CA PRO A 249 19.96 13.62 8.99
C PRO A 249 18.70 12.85 8.55
N LYS A 250 18.19 13.16 7.36
CA LYS A 250 16.97 12.54 6.82
C LYS A 250 17.21 11.04 6.64
N GLY A 251 16.36 10.23 7.26
CA GLY A 251 16.40 8.78 7.18
C GLY A 251 15.11 8.14 7.65
N PHE A 252 14.86 6.91 7.24
CA PHE A 252 13.70 6.15 7.67
C PHE A 252 13.96 4.65 7.62
N VAL A 253 13.18 3.90 8.40
CA VAL A 253 13.20 2.44 8.43
C VAL A 253 11.85 1.93 7.98
N PHE A 254 11.84 0.95 7.09
CA PHE A 254 10.64 0.25 6.66
C PHE A 254 10.78 -1.26 6.84
N GLU A 255 9.63 -1.91 6.97
CA GLU A 255 9.42 -3.34 6.94
C GLU A 255 8.88 -3.72 5.59
N VAL A 256 9.37 -4.81 5.02
CA VAL A 256 8.95 -5.31 3.72
C VAL A 256 8.80 -6.82 3.74
N GLU A 257 7.66 -7.30 3.25
CA GLU A 257 7.46 -8.67 2.82
C GLU A 257 7.51 -8.69 1.29
N PHE A 258 8.26 -9.62 0.71
CA PHE A 258 8.42 -9.72 -0.73
C PHE A 258 8.61 -11.17 -1.17
N SER A 259 8.18 -11.46 -2.40
CA SER A 259 8.28 -12.78 -3.01
C SER A 259 9.31 -12.75 -4.14
N VAL A 260 10.16 -13.76 -4.20
CA VAL A 260 11.19 -13.93 -5.24
C VAL A 260 11.09 -15.30 -5.91
N ARG A 261 11.37 -15.33 -7.21
CA ARG A 261 11.57 -16.55 -8.01
C ARG A 261 13.00 -16.57 -8.53
N PRO A 262 13.94 -17.21 -7.83
CA PRO A 262 15.32 -17.33 -8.31
C PRO A 262 15.42 -18.26 -9.53
N THR A 263 16.49 -18.11 -10.31
CA THR A 263 16.83 -19.06 -11.37
C THR A 263 17.44 -20.34 -10.78
N TYR A 264 18.15 -20.27 -9.65
CA TYR A 264 18.57 -21.45 -8.90
C TYR A 264 17.45 -21.98 -7.98
N PRO A 265 17.12 -23.30 -7.98
CA PRO A 265 15.96 -23.85 -7.27
C PRO A 265 15.82 -23.38 -5.82
N ILE A 266 14.72 -22.67 -5.51
CA ILE A 266 14.51 -22.02 -4.21
C ILE A 266 14.65 -22.99 -3.03
N SER A 267 14.14 -24.21 -3.15
CA SER A 267 14.23 -25.27 -2.13
C SER A 267 15.66 -25.69 -1.75
N HIS A 268 16.66 -25.33 -2.57
CA HIS A 268 18.08 -25.64 -2.36
C HIS A 268 18.94 -24.36 -2.32
N ASN A 269 18.32 -23.18 -2.38
CA ASN A 269 19.00 -21.90 -2.49
C ASN A 269 19.23 -21.27 -1.11
N SER A 270 20.36 -21.56 -0.47
CA SER A 270 20.66 -21.01 0.87
C SER A 270 20.89 -19.50 0.88
N PHE A 271 21.04 -18.85 -0.29
CA PHE A 271 21.14 -17.40 -0.37
C PHE A 271 19.76 -16.78 -0.09
N TRP A 272 18.74 -17.23 -0.83
CA TRP A 272 17.35 -16.79 -0.65
C TRP A 272 16.58 -17.55 0.45
N MET A 273 17.14 -18.61 1.05
CA MET A 273 16.51 -19.35 2.17
C MET A 273 17.18 -19.10 3.52
N ALA A 274 18.08 -18.12 3.61
CA ALA A 274 18.70 -17.75 4.88
C ALA A 274 17.68 -17.02 5.78
N GLU A 275 17.18 -17.76 6.78
CA GLU A 275 16.33 -17.29 7.89
C GLU A 275 14.95 -16.73 7.48
N ASN A 276 13.88 -17.42 7.93
CA ASN A 276 12.46 -17.06 7.79
C ASN A 276 11.89 -17.02 6.36
N THR A 277 12.25 -18.00 5.52
CA THR A 277 11.67 -18.15 4.18
C THR A 277 10.76 -19.37 4.11
N TYR A 278 9.55 -19.19 3.61
CA TYR A 278 8.59 -20.25 3.31
C TYR A 278 8.25 -20.22 1.81
N PRO A 279 7.81 -21.35 1.21
CA PRO A 279 7.18 -21.31 -0.11
C PRO A 279 6.10 -20.24 -0.12
N SER A 280 6.11 -19.37 -1.13
CA SER A 280 5.14 -18.27 -1.20
C SER A 280 3.72 -18.85 -1.24
N PRO A 281 2.86 -18.60 -0.21
CA PRO A 281 1.54 -19.21 -0.14
C PRO A 281 0.66 -18.86 -1.34
N SER A 282 0.93 -17.73 -1.98
CA SER A 282 0.16 -17.18 -3.11
C SER A 282 0.76 -17.48 -4.48
N ARG A 283 2.02 -17.94 -4.59
CA ARG A 283 2.75 -18.02 -5.89
C ARG A 283 3.38 -19.38 -6.22
N GLY A 284 3.19 -20.39 -5.37
CA GLY A 284 3.60 -21.78 -5.64
C GLY A 284 5.04 -22.12 -5.22
N GLU A 285 5.45 -23.38 -5.40
CA GLU A 285 6.69 -23.94 -4.81
C GLU A 285 8.00 -23.42 -5.43
N THR A 286 7.93 -22.75 -6.58
CA THR A 286 9.08 -22.13 -7.24
C THR A 286 9.44 -20.75 -6.66
N TRP A 287 8.56 -20.19 -5.82
CA TRP A 287 8.70 -18.89 -5.19
C TRP A 287 9.05 -19.00 -3.70
N GLY A 288 9.90 -18.11 -3.23
CA GLY A 288 10.19 -17.92 -1.80
C GLY A 288 9.69 -16.56 -1.33
N GLN A 289 9.01 -16.52 -0.18
CA GLN A 289 8.62 -15.27 0.46
C GLN A 289 9.59 -14.91 1.59
N MET A 290 9.97 -13.64 1.67
CA MET A 290 10.91 -13.09 2.64
C MET A 290 10.31 -11.92 3.41
N TYR A 291 10.84 -11.69 4.61
CA TYR A 291 10.64 -10.48 5.39
C TYR A 291 11.98 -9.80 5.69
N ARG A 292 12.03 -8.47 5.58
CA ARG A 292 13.20 -7.64 5.95
C ARG A 292 12.78 -6.33 6.62
N GLN A 293 13.61 -5.83 7.52
CA GLN A 293 13.68 -4.40 7.85
C GLN A 293 14.83 -3.76 7.08
N VAL A 294 14.61 -2.55 6.58
CA VAL A 294 15.58 -1.78 5.79
C VAL A 294 15.63 -0.35 6.31
N GLU A 295 16.83 0.14 6.61
CA GLU A 295 17.10 1.54 6.94
C GLU A 295 17.70 2.25 5.73
N LEU A 296 17.04 3.33 5.29
CA LEU A 296 17.53 4.22 4.25
C LEU A 296 17.90 5.60 4.81
N ASN A 297 19.07 6.11 4.45
CA ASN A 297 19.51 7.47 4.77
C ASN A 297 19.78 8.28 3.51
N LEU A 298 19.44 9.58 3.58
CA LEU A 298 19.70 10.53 2.51
C LEU A 298 21.19 10.89 2.48
N GLY A 299 21.84 10.62 1.36
CA GLY A 299 23.20 11.00 1.04
C GLY A 299 23.35 12.49 0.69
N GLU A 300 24.59 12.95 0.60
CA GLU A 300 24.92 14.33 0.23
C GLU A 300 24.57 14.67 -1.23
N ASP A 301 24.44 13.65 -2.07
CA ASP A 301 24.03 13.74 -3.48
C ASP A 301 22.51 13.81 -3.69
N GLY A 302 21.73 13.71 -2.61
CA GLY A 302 20.27 13.74 -2.67
C GLY A 302 19.61 12.38 -2.90
N CYS A 303 20.38 11.29 -2.91
CA CYS A 303 19.85 9.94 -3.04
C CYS A 303 19.74 9.23 -1.68
N TYR A 304 18.72 8.39 -1.51
CA TYR A 304 18.60 7.49 -0.37
C TYR A 304 19.39 6.20 -0.60
N TYR A 305 20.22 5.83 0.37
CA TYR A 305 21.04 4.62 0.38
C TYR A 305 20.69 3.73 1.54
N CYS A 306 20.76 2.41 1.33
CA CYS A 306 20.63 1.45 2.41
C CYS A 306 21.83 1.49 3.34
N VAL A 307 21.55 1.69 4.63
CA VAL A 307 22.55 1.68 5.70
C VAL A 307 22.59 0.33 6.39
N GLU A 308 21.42 -0.26 6.62
CA GLU A 308 21.31 -1.55 7.29
C GLU A 308 20.07 -2.30 6.77
N MET A 309 20.21 -3.60 6.54
CA MET A 309 19.11 -4.49 6.14
C MET A 309 19.24 -5.83 6.87
N GLY A 310 18.13 -6.37 7.35
CA GLY A 310 18.15 -7.56 8.19
C GLY A 310 16.78 -8.14 8.51
N THR A 311 16.79 -9.26 9.24
CA THR A 311 15.59 -10.04 9.64
C THR A 311 15.06 -9.68 11.02
N GLY A 312 15.63 -8.66 11.66
CA GLY A 312 15.29 -8.21 13.01
C GLY A 312 15.31 -6.69 13.14
N PRO A 313 15.07 -6.15 14.35
CA PRO A 313 14.93 -4.72 14.57
C PRO A 313 16.25 -3.97 14.31
N ILE A 314 16.28 -3.21 13.22
CA ILE A 314 17.41 -2.33 12.79
C ILE A 314 17.24 -0.94 13.41
N GLY A 315 18.15 0.04 13.31
CA GLY A 315 17.82 1.46 13.58
C GLY A 315 17.32 1.84 14.99
N LEU A 316 17.69 1.11 16.05
CA LEU A 316 17.23 1.32 17.44
C LEU A 316 17.88 2.54 18.15
N GLY A 317 18.49 3.45 17.38
CA GLY A 317 19.18 4.64 17.90
C GLY A 317 18.24 5.76 18.35
N LYS A 318 18.70 6.62 19.28
CA LYS A 318 17.95 7.77 19.82
C LYS A 318 17.53 8.84 18.78
N GLY A 319 17.99 8.73 17.54
CA GLY A 319 17.73 9.66 16.43
C GLY A 319 16.43 9.40 15.67
N TYR A 320 15.82 8.22 15.84
CA TYR A 320 14.56 7.86 15.20
C TYR A 320 13.36 8.11 16.13
N ILE A 321 12.20 8.30 15.51
CA ILE A 321 10.89 8.18 16.14
C ILE A 321 10.28 6.91 15.55
N GLU A 322 9.80 6.01 16.41
CA GLU A 322 8.94 4.92 15.96
C GLU A 322 7.71 5.51 15.26
N VAL A 323 7.31 4.87 14.18
CA VAL A 323 6.01 5.02 13.53
C VAL A 323 5.17 3.87 14.08
N PRO A 324 4.56 4.05 15.27
CA PRO A 324 3.90 2.96 15.93
C PRO A 324 2.64 2.51 15.16
N VAL A 325 2.47 1.20 15.10
CA VAL A 325 1.26 0.52 14.65
C VAL A 325 0.16 0.72 15.67
N LEU A 326 -0.98 1.26 15.22
CA LEU A 326 -2.09 1.73 16.06
C LEU A 326 -2.66 0.69 17.04
N TRP A 327 -2.44 -0.62 16.80
CA TRP A 327 -3.04 -1.74 17.52
C TRP A 327 -2.11 -2.44 18.53
N ASN A 328 -1.00 -1.83 18.97
CA ASN A 328 -0.10 -2.42 19.99
C ASN A 328 0.38 -1.43 21.05
N ILE A 329 -0.51 -0.55 21.51
CA ILE A 329 -0.21 0.48 22.52
C ILE A 329 -0.25 -0.14 23.92
N GLU A 330 0.85 -0.03 24.67
CA GLU A 330 0.96 -0.49 26.08
C GLU A 330 1.00 0.66 27.08
N PHE A 331 0.34 0.50 28.23
CA PHE A 331 0.40 1.50 29.30
C PHE A 331 0.25 0.89 30.69
N HIS A 332 0.70 1.66 31.69
CA HIS A 332 0.52 1.34 33.11
C HIS A 332 -0.69 2.07 33.68
N PRO A 333 -1.54 1.36 34.45
CA PRO A 333 -2.58 2.01 35.26
C PRO A 333 -1.93 2.91 36.32
N LYS A 334 -2.50 4.10 36.60
CA LYS A 334 -1.99 5.02 37.64
C LYS A 334 -2.27 4.59 39.08
N GLY A 335 -2.74 3.35 39.30
CA GLY A 335 -3.01 2.76 40.62
C GLY A 335 -3.03 1.23 40.58
N GLN A 336 -2.81 0.58 41.73
CA GLN A 336 -2.74 -0.89 41.86
C GLN A 336 -4.10 -1.61 41.68
N GLU A 337 -5.22 -0.88 41.66
CA GLU A 337 -6.58 -1.43 41.64
C GLU A 337 -7.43 -0.89 40.48
N GLU A 338 -6.84 -0.54 39.32
CA GLU A 338 -7.62 -0.08 38.17
C GLU A 338 -8.41 -1.26 37.56
N THR A 339 -9.74 -1.15 37.50
CA THR A 339 -10.60 -2.18 36.88
C THR A 339 -10.39 -2.20 35.36
N PRO A 340 -10.76 -3.28 34.66
CA PRO A 340 -10.69 -3.32 33.19
C PRO A 340 -11.44 -2.16 32.53
N GLU A 341 -12.61 -1.79 33.05
CA GLU A 341 -13.39 -0.65 32.52
C GLU A 341 -12.70 0.69 32.74
N GLU A 342 -12.07 0.88 33.90
CA GLU A 342 -11.27 2.07 34.18
C GLU A 342 -10.04 2.13 33.27
N ALA A 343 -9.38 1.00 33.02
CA ALA A 343 -8.27 0.91 32.07
C ALA A 343 -8.72 1.25 30.65
N ALA A 344 -9.87 0.75 30.19
CA ALA A 344 -10.44 1.10 28.90
C ALA A 344 -10.76 2.60 28.79
N LEU A 345 -11.30 3.20 29.85
CA LEU A 345 -11.56 4.64 29.87
C LEU A 345 -10.26 5.46 29.88
N THR A 346 -9.25 5.03 30.64
CA THR A 346 -7.91 5.65 30.66
C THR A 346 -7.26 5.55 29.28
N PHE A 347 -7.37 4.42 28.62
CA PHE A 347 -6.88 4.24 27.25
C PHE A 347 -7.54 5.23 26.30
N ALA A 348 -8.87 5.25 26.25
CA ALA A 348 -9.63 6.13 25.38
C ALA A 348 -9.34 7.62 25.63
N ARG A 349 -9.28 8.03 26.91
CA ARG A 349 -9.25 9.44 27.29
C ARG A 349 -7.85 10.05 27.33
N VAL A 350 -6.83 9.25 27.59
CA VAL A 350 -5.47 9.73 27.85
C VAL A 350 -4.48 9.06 26.91
N VAL A 351 -4.40 7.73 26.92
CA VAL A 351 -3.31 7.02 26.24
C VAL A 351 -3.41 7.15 24.72
N TYR A 352 -4.57 6.86 24.15
CA TYR A 352 -4.83 6.93 22.73
C TYR A 352 -4.68 8.34 22.14
N PRO A 353 -5.26 9.40 22.75
CA PRO A 353 -5.03 10.75 22.25
C PRO A 353 -3.61 11.26 22.46
N ASP A 354 -2.99 11.01 23.61
CA ASP A 354 -1.58 11.39 23.83
C ASP A 354 -0.68 10.72 22.80
N TYR A 355 -0.96 9.46 22.46
CA TYR A 355 -0.27 8.76 21.39
C TYR A 355 -0.41 9.51 20.05
N LEU A 356 -1.64 9.79 19.59
CA LEU A 356 -1.88 10.42 18.29
C LEU A 356 -1.36 11.87 18.21
N LEU A 357 -1.41 12.61 19.33
CA LEU A 357 -0.94 14.00 19.43
C LEU A 357 0.60 14.11 19.43
N ASN A 358 1.30 13.06 19.86
CA ASN A 358 2.76 13.03 19.92
C ASN A 358 3.41 12.38 18.68
N LEU A 359 2.61 11.94 17.71
CA LEU A 359 3.13 11.48 16.43
C LEU A 359 3.82 12.63 15.68
N PRO A 360 4.90 12.36 14.92
CA PRO A 360 5.52 13.37 14.08
C PRO A 360 4.51 13.93 13.07
N VAL A 361 4.75 15.16 12.59
CA VAL A 361 3.83 15.86 11.67
C VAL A 361 3.63 15.05 10.39
N GLU A 362 4.64 14.27 9.99
CA GLU A 362 4.64 13.43 8.80
C GLU A 362 3.94 12.07 9.01
N ALA A 363 3.49 11.77 10.23
CA ALA A 363 2.82 10.50 10.53
C ALA A 363 1.38 10.48 10.03
N GLU A 364 1.00 9.35 9.46
CA GLU A 364 -0.30 9.11 8.84
C GLU A 364 -1.48 9.43 9.77
N HIS A 365 -1.39 9.01 11.02
CA HIS A 365 -2.45 9.19 12.02
C HIS A 365 -2.14 10.32 13.03
N GLY A 366 -1.25 11.25 12.68
CA GLY A 366 -1.01 12.42 13.51
C GLY A 366 -2.26 13.28 13.64
N ILE A 367 -2.53 13.78 14.86
CA ILE A 367 -3.61 14.74 15.11
C ILE A 367 -3.07 15.97 15.84
N THR A 368 -3.73 17.10 15.66
CA THR A 368 -3.43 18.37 16.36
C THR A 368 -4.42 18.67 17.49
N ALA A 369 -5.56 17.98 17.50
CA ALA A 369 -6.55 18.12 18.54
C ALA A 369 -7.41 16.86 18.65
N TYR A 370 -7.93 16.60 19.86
CA TYR A 370 -8.73 15.43 20.19
C TYR A 370 -9.80 15.80 21.22
N GLU A 371 -11.02 15.30 21.04
CA GLU A 371 -12.10 15.35 22.02
C GLU A 371 -12.88 14.03 22.01
N MET A 372 -12.96 13.35 23.15
CA MET A 372 -13.81 12.17 23.30
C MET A 372 -15.28 12.61 23.42
N LEU A 373 -16.14 12.08 22.56
CA LEU A 373 -17.57 12.42 22.53
C LEU A 373 -18.45 11.37 23.22
N ASP A 374 -18.12 10.09 23.04
CA ASP A 374 -18.86 8.98 23.63
C ASP A 374 -17.94 7.79 23.91
N PHE A 375 -18.31 6.97 24.90
CA PHE A 375 -17.56 5.80 25.34
C PHE A 375 -18.52 4.72 25.86
N LEU A 376 -18.38 3.51 25.33
CA LEU A 376 -19.21 2.36 25.69
C LEU A 376 -18.37 1.10 25.87
N VAL A 377 -18.38 0.54 27.08
CA VAL A 377 -17.83 -0.82 27.31
C VAL A 377 -18.80 -1.85 26.74
N LYS A 378 -18.28 -2.79 25.93
CA LYS A 378 -19.05 -3.89 25.34
C LYS A 378 -18.98 -5.15 26.18
N THR A 379 -17.75 -5.59 26.46
CA THR A 379 -17.45 -6.81 27.20
C THR A 379 -16.31 -6.53 28.15
N SER A 380 -16.34 -7.17 29.32
CA SER A 380 -15.32 -7.02 30.34
C SER A 380 -15.16 -8.31 31.11
N SER A 381 -13.91 -8.61 31.45
CA SER A 381 -13.45 -9.73 32.26
C SER A 381 -12.22 -9.28 33.05
N GLU A 382 -11.78 -10.07 34.03
CA GLU A 382 -10.64 -9.71 34.89
C GLU A 382 -9.37 -9.27 34.13
N ASN A 383 -9.11 -9.87 32.96
CA ASN A 383 -7.90 -9.62 32.18
C ASN A 383 -8.15 -9.07 30.77
N SER A 384 -9.38 -8.75 30.39
CA SER A 384 -9.67 -8.24 29.05
C SER A 384 -10.94 -7.41 29.02
N VAL A 385 -10.92 -6.34 28.24
CA VAL A 385 -12.04 -5.42 28.04
C VAL A 385 -12.11 -4.98 26.59
N THR A 386 -13.30 -4.97 26.02
CA THR A 386 -13.57 -4.41 24.70
C THR A 386 -14.51 -3.23 24.85
N ALA A 387 -14.21 -2.12 24.19
CA ALA A 387 -15.01 -0.90 24.22
C ALA A 387 -15.10 -0.24 22.85
N GLU A 388 -16.13 0.59 22.68
CA GLU A 388 -16.29 1.51 21.56
C GLU A 388 -16.05 2.95 22.05
N ILE A 389 -15.41 3.77 21.22
CA ILE A 389 -15.24 5.21 21.42
C ILE A 389 -15.75 5.97 20.20
N THR A 390 -16.38 7.11 20.46
CA THR A 390 -16.61 8.13 19.45
C THR A 390 -15.78 9.36 19.78
N VAL A 391 -14.99 9.83 18.83
CA VAL A 391 -14.00 10.91 19.06
C VAL A 391 -14.08 11.93 17.95
N ALA A 392 -13.94 13.21 18.31
CA ALA A 392 -13.65 14.27 17.36
C ALA A 392 -12.13 14.49 17.31
N VAL A 393 -11.54 14.49 16.12
CA VAL A 393 -10.11 14.79 15.94
C VAL A 393 -9.90 15.86 14.89
N ARG A 394 -8.81 16.62 15.04
CA ARG A 394 -8.27 17.46 13.97
C ARG A 394 -7.02 16.80 13.41
N PRO A 395 -7.11 16.03 12.32
CA PRO A 395 -5.97 15.32 11.78
C PRO A 395 -4.93 16.30 11.21
N VAL A 396 -3.65 15.91 11.26
CA VAL A 396 -2.57 16.59 10.53
C VAL A 396 -2.73 16.32 9.03
N HIS A 397 -3.07 15.07 8.70
CA HIS A 397 -3.37 14.62 7.35
C HIS A 397 -4.76 13.98 7.32
N GLU A 398 -5.77 14.73 6.85
CA GLU A 398 -7.19 14.30 6.84
C GLU A 398 -7.42 12.98 6.07
N ILE A 399 -6.56 12.72 5.07
CA ILE A 399 -6.58 11.59 4.14
C ILE A 399 -6.58 10.21 4.82
N TYR A 400 -5.90 10.05 5.95
CA TYR A 400 -5.80 8.78 6.69
C TYR A 400 -7.01 8.50 7.60
N TYR A 401 -7.96 9.43 7.63
CA TYR A 401 -9.20 9.34 8.37
C TYR A 401 -10.44 9.34 7.46
N ILE A 402 -10.30 9.73 6.19
CA ILE A 402 -11.41 9.76 5.22
C ILE A 402 -11.52 8.38 4.56
N GLY A 403 -12.65 7.69 4.77
CA GLY A 403 -12.93 6.35 4.23
C GLY A 403 -13.33 5.30 5.28
N LEU A 404 -13.31 5.68 6.56
CA LEU A 404 -13.43 4.76 7.70
C LEU A 404 -14.60 5.15 8.62
N ASN A 405 -15.85 5.10 8.15
CA ASN A 405 -17.05 5.50 8.95
C ASN A 405 -16.84 6.82 9.72
N THR A 406 -16.31 7.80 9.00
CA THR A 406 -15.86 9.07 9.55
C THR A 406 -16.78 10.18 9.07
N GLU A 407 -17.39 10.89 10.01
CA GLU A 407 -18.32 11.99 9.71
C GLU A 407 -17.61 13.33 9.84
N ARG A 408 -18.04 14.32 9.05
CA ARG A 408 -17.56 15.70 9.25
C ARG A 408 -18.28 16.30 10.45
N GLY A 409 -17.51 16.83 11.41
CA GLY A 409 -18.05 17.53 12.56
C GLY A 409 -18.81 18.79 12.14
N THR A 410 -19.85 19.13 12.89
CA THR A 410 -20.66 20.34 12.70
C THR A 410 -20.67 21.19 13.96
N GLY A 411 -21.05 22.47 13.85
CA GLY A 411 -21.11 23.38 15.00
C GLY A 411 -19.75 23.58 15.65
N LYS A 412 -19.59 23.22 16.94
CA LYS A 412 -18.31 23.39 17.66
C LYS A 412 -17.17 22.53 17.10
N HIS A 413 -17.50 21.50 16.32
CA HIS A 413 -16.56 20.58 15.67
C HIS A 413 -16.46 20.83 14.16
N GLU A 414 -16.91 21.98 13.66
CA GLU A 414 -16.71 22.35 12.26
C GLU A 414 -15.21 22.34 11.89
N GLY A 415 -14.86 21.61 10.83
CA GLY A 415 -13.47 21.36 10.43
C GLY A 415 -12.74 20.26 11.23
N TRP A 416 -13.46 19.46 12.02
CA TRP A 416 -12.97 18.25 12.66
C TRP A 416 -13.61 17.01 12.04
N LEU A 417 -13.00 15.86 12.25
CA LEU A 417 -13.56 14.56 11.88
C LEU A 417 -14.08 13.82 13.10
N ILE A 418 -15.25 13.22 12.98
CA ILE A 418 -15.85 12.35 14.00
C ILE A 418 -15.61 10.91 13.62
N LEU A 419 -14.89 10.19 14.47
CA LEU A 419 -14.50 8.79 14.25
C LEU A 419 -15.21 7.90 15.27
N LYS A 420 -15.64 6.72 14.84
CA LYS A 420 -16.09 5.66 15.73
C LYS A 420 -15.14 4.47 15.68
N LYS A 421 -14.51 4.15 16.81
CA LYS A 421 -13.51 3.06 16.92
C LYS A 421 -13.98 2.00 17.90
N ASN A 422 -13.62 0.75 17.65
CA ASN A 422 -13.64 -0.32 18.65
C ASN A 422 -12.20 -0.63 19.06
N PHE A 423 -12.00 -1.07 20.30
CA PHE A 423 -10.71 -1.58 20.73
C PHE A 423 -10.85 -2.65 21.80
N THR A 424 -9.87 -3.54 21.86
CA THR A 424 -9.74 -4.59 22.88
C THR A 424 -8.42 -4.41 23.62
N LEU A 425 -8.49 -4.35 24.96
CA LEU A 425 -7.33 -4.39 25.83
C LEU A 425 -7.20 -5.76 26.48
N GLU A 426 -5.96 -6.20 26.68
CA GLU A 426 -5.61 -7.39 27.46
C GLU A 426 -4.59 -7.04 28.54
N LYS A 427 -4.79 -7.61 29.74
CA LYS A 427 -3.89 -7.44 30.88
C LYS A 427 -2.73 -8.42 30.77
N THR A 428 -1.51 -7.90 30.72
CA THR A 428 -0.32 -8.72 30.63
C THR A 428 0.02 -9.38 31.97
N ARG A 429 0.83 -10.45 31.93
CA ARG A 429 1.31 -11.13 33.15
C ARG A 429 2.08 -10.23 34.12
N GLN A 430 2.59 -9.11 33.62
CA GLN A 430 3.35 -8.13 34.41
C GLN A 430 2.46 -6.96 34.91
N GLY A 431 1.15 -6.99 34.64
CA GLY A 431 0.17 -6.01 35.13
C GLY A 431 -0.05 -4.79 34.25
N TYR A 432 0.46 -4.78 33.01
CA TYR A 432 0.22 -3.73 32.02
C TYR A 432 -1.09 -3.99 31.29
N TRP A 433 -1.67 -2.95 30.69
CA TRP A 433 -2.72 -3.10 29.70
C TRP A 433 -2.14 -2.87 28.31
N ARG A 434 -2.44 -3.79 27.38
CA ARG A 434 -2.04 -3.73 25.98
C ARG A 434 -3.28 -3.66 25.12
N CYS A 435 -3.35 -2.69 24.21
CA CYS A 435 -4.31 -2.71 23.12
C CYS A 435 -3.88 -3.80 22.13
N ILE A 436 -4.73 -4.81 21.91
CA ILE A 436 -4.44 -5.93 20.99
C ILE A 436 -5.27 -5.86 19.71
N GLU A 437 -6.29 -5.00 19.70
CA GLU A 437 -7.18 -4.77 18.58
C GLU A 437 -7.64 -3.31 18.63
N LEU A 438 -7.55 -2.60 17.51
CA LEU A 438 -8.10 -1.27 17.35
C LEU A 438 -8.60 -1.14 15.90
N GLY A 439 -9.91 -0.98 15.74
CA GLY A 439 -10.56 -0.98 14.45
C GLY A 439 -11.64 0.08 14.34
N ASN A 440 -12.25 0.17 13.17
CA ASN A 440 -13.42 1.02 12.95
C ASN A 440 -14.69 0.25 13.28
N VAL A 441 -15.70 0.94 13.80
CA VAL A 441 -17.04 0.35 13.97
C VAL A 441 -17.78 0.51 12.66
N TYR A 442 -18.10 -0.62 12.00
CA TYR A 442 -18.83 -0.70 10.73
C TYR A 442 -20.34 -0.53 10.89
#